data_AF-A0A061NW91-F1
#
_entry.id   AF-A0A061NW91-F1
#
_cell.length_a   1.000
_cell.length_b   1.000
_cell.length_c   1.000
_cell.angle_alpha   90.00
_cell.angle_beta   90.00
_cell.angle_gamma   90.00
#
_symmetry.space_group_name_H-M   'P 1'
#
loop_
_entity.id
_entity.type
_entity.pdbx_description
1 polymer ?
#
loop_
_entity_poly.entity_id
_entity_poly.type
_entity_poly.pdbx_seq_one_letter_code
_entity_poly.pdbx_strand_id
1 'polypeptide(L)'
;MKGSIAVGVLLSVIALLYVGIIEAALLLAMFIWVPMLLQLITQDPQIKVDRWLRRTSFVAIYFAIIASVSLFLPQSMIAGLFATVWLVFVAIIGVLGLLRQLRYGFQRSEEALINLSLMYLPIGGVWLVAGASGASQFLPYTDVIVWLTAIHFHYAAFFLPIVAGLYIRSRRQQIGLPKRWSFIAILLALGPIFVAIGIDQGPPLEFYVVATYAVGLFLFVGLWLVDALKRNEFTLKLRLTLLSASFVFALTTTWTLVYSFGLLSENIIVTIEWMTRYHGAVNASVFATLAFIVVWQLRTPSSVNEITVSHLRTRGYVGTVPIDEARWKKGSHTPTLVSNWDELANETFSPSDVDDEIRNFYTSPNRYKMVANVAWSSVFKPLLPVVHYVTVRFGQLNVPKNGKAMMNGAVIPLDSIEDGRAKPSVWLRWSEEAHIFTAIYSTVDQKMNIALPLPFGVMTGILQPETDQHSGLILNSEPNGIFYTIGSITIRLPLKETFHIKKVHNTELHANHHIQLFGLSLFTIEYELTAHE
;
A
#
# COMPACT_ATOMS: atom_id res chain seq x y z
N MET A 1 10.55 3.10 24.11
CA MET A 1 9.35 3.98 24.14
C MET A 1 9.43 4.98 25.29
N LYS A 2 9.47 4.56 26.57
CA LYS A 2 9.42 5.51 27.71
C LYS A 2 10.59 6.52 27.77
N GLY A 3 11.83 6.10 27.54
CA GLY A 3 13.00 6.98 27.64
C GLY A 3 13.08 8.07 26.56
N SER A 4 12.84 7.72 25.30
CA SER A 4 12.83 8.68 24.18
C SER A 4 11.65 9.66 24.26
N ILE A 5 10.50 9.23 24.79
CA ILE A 5 9.34 10.11 25.02
C ILE A 5 9.65 11.12 26.13
N ALA A 6 10.21 10.69 27.26
CA ALA A 6 10.51 11.60 28.36
C ALA A 6 11.50 12.69 27.94
N VAL A 7 12.53 12.33 27.16
CA VAL A 7 13.49 13.29 26.61
C VAL A 7 12.84 14.20 25.57
N GLY A 8 12.05 13.67 24.64
CA GLY A 8 11.35 14.48 23.63
C GLY A 8 10.34 15.46 24.24
N VAL A 9 9.58 15.02 25.24
CA VAL A 9 8.65 15.86 26.01
C VAL A 9 9.42 16.92 26.79
N LEU A 10 10.49 16.56 27.49
CA LEU A 10 11.31 17.52 28.24
C LEU A 10 11.91 18.59 27.32
N LEU A 11 12.52 18.19 26.20
CA LEU A 11 13.09 19.12 25.23
C LEU A 11 12.01 20.00 24.59
N SER A 12 10.84 19.44 24.29
CA SER A 12 9.70 20.23 23.79
C SER A 12 9.22 21.23 24.84
N VAL A 13 9.03 20.82 26.09
CA VAL A 13 8.60 21.70 27.20
C VAL A 13 9.60 22.82 27.46
N ILE A 14 10.90 22.52 27.44
CA ILE A 14 11.95 23.54 27.60
C ILE A 14 11.90 24.50 26.41
N ALA A 15 11.82 24.00 25.18
CA ALA A 15 11.77 24.84 23.99
C ALA A 15 10.50 25.71 23.93
N LEU A 16 9.35 25.20 24.38
CA LEU A 16 8.07 25.91 24.46
C LEU A 16 8.13 27.18 25.32
N LEU A 17 9.11 27.32 26.22
CA LEU A 17 9.30 28.53 27.03
C LEU A 17 10.01 29.66 26.28
N TYR A 18 10.63 29.37 25.13
CA TYR A 18 11.52 30.30 24.43
C TYR A 18 11.15 30.56 22.96
N VAL A 19 10.12 29.91 22.43
CA VAL A 19 9.76 29.99 21.00
C VAL A 19 8.29 30.38 20.78
N GLY A 20 7.97 30.86 19.58
CA GLY A 20 6.61 31.18 19.16
C GLY A 20 5.74 29.94 18.94
N ILE A 21 4.44 30.18 18.71
CA ILE A 21 3.43 29.11 18.54
C ILE A 21 3.74 28.20 17.33
N ILE A 22 4.33 28.77 16.28
CA ILE A 22 4.65 28.06 15.03
C ILE A 22 5.82 27.10 15.28
N GLU A 23 6.90 27.59 15.86
CA GLU A 23 8.10 26.82 16.20
C GLU A 23 7.77 25.73 17.21
N ALA A 24 6.95 26.06 18.22
CA ALA A 24 6.39 25.13 19.18
C ALA A 24 5.69 23.93 18.52
N ALA A 25 4.81 24.18 17.55
CA ALA A 25 4.11 23.14 16.81
C ALA A 25 5.07 22.28 15.97
N LEU A 26 6.07 22.89 15.32
CA LEU A 26 7.09 22.13 14.57
C LEU A 26 7.91 21.22 15.49
N LEU A 27 8.32 21.71 16.67
CA LEU A 27 9.03 20.90 17.66
C LEU A 27 8.18 19.73 18.14
N LEU A 28 6.90 19.96 18.46
CA LEU A 28 5.97 18.87 18.81
C LEU A 28 5.87 17.83 17.69
N ALA A 29 5.79 18.27 16.43
CA ALA A 29 5.78 17.35 15.30
C ALA A 29 7.07 16.53 15.19
N MET A 30 8.24 17.17 15.28
CA MET A 30 9.55 16.54 15.15
C MET A 30 9.86 15.56 16.28
N PHE A 31 9.63 15.97 17.52
CA PHE A 31 10.03 15.20 18.71
C PHE A 31 8.99 14.17 19.15
N ILE A 32 7.71 14.43 18.89
CA ILE A 32 6.61 13.61 19.42
C ILE A 32 5.84 12.95 18.28
N TRP A 33 5.19 13.74 17.43
CA TRP A 33 4.16 13.19 16.56
C TRP A 33 4.71 12.29 15.45
N VAL A 34 5.74 12.72 14.73
CA VAL A 34 6.37 11.91 13.67
C VAL A 34 6.89 10.57 14.22
N PRO A 35 7.80 10.52 15.22
CA PRO A 35 8.30 9.25 15.71
C PRO A 35 7.22 8.35 16.33
N MET A 36 6.25 8.91 17.05
CA MET A 36 5.19 8.10 17.67
C MET A 36 4.23 7.51 16.64
N LEU A 37 3.82 8.28 15.63
CA LEU A 37 2.96 7.77 14.56
C LEU A 37 3.66 6.70 13.73
N LEU A 38 4.96 6.85 13.44
CA LEU A 38 5.73 5.78 12.78
C LEU A 38 5.68 4.47 13.56
N GLN A 39 5.82 4.52 14.90
CA GLN A 39 5.70 3.33 15.75
C GLN A 39 4.30 2.71 15.72
N LEU A 40 3.24 3.52 15.65
CA LEU A 40 1.87 3.02 15.53
C LEU A 40 1.58 2.41 14.15
N ILE A 41 2.09 3.00 13.07
CA ILE A 41 1.95 2.47 11.71
C ILE A 41 2.55 1.07 11.61
N THR A 42 3.73 0.89 12.21
CA THR A 42 4.55 -0.32 12.14
C THR A 42 4.46 -1.18 13.40
N GLN A 43 3.27 -1.25 14.03
CA GLN A 43 3.05 -2.23 15.10
C GLN A 43 3.22 -3.64 14.54
N ASP A 44 4.12 -4.41 15.16
CA ASP A 44 4.46 -5.79 14.78
C ASP A 44 4.80 -5.97 13.29
N PRO A 45 5.90 -5.35 12.81
CA PRO A 45 6.20 -5.25 11.40
C PRO A 45 6.53 -6.63 10.79
N GLN A 46 5.64 -7.14 9.93
CA GLN A 46 5.83 -8.42 9.24
C GLN A 46 6.69 -8.28 7.98
N ILE A 47 6.58 -7.14 7.28
CA ILE A 47 7.30 -6.89 6.02
C ILE A 47 8.57 -6.09 6.24
N LYS A 48 9.54 -6.21 5.33
CA LYS A 48 10.86 -5.52 5.40
C LYS A 48 10.73 -4.00 5.46
N VAL A 49 9.88 -3.41 4.61
CA VAL A 49 9.70 -1.95 4.57
C VAL A 49 9.15 -1.40 5.88
N ASP A 50 8.22 -2.10 6.53
CA ASP A 50 7.72 -1.71 7.86
C ASP A 50 8.81 -1.84 8.94
N ARG A 51 9.69 -2.84 8.83
CA ARG A 51 10.86 -2.95 9.73
C ARG A 51 11.82 -1.76 9.55
N TRP A 52 12.06 -1.33 8.31
CA TRP A 52 12.88 -0.15 8.03
C TRP A 52 12.23 1.13 8.54
N LEU A 53 10.93 1.31 8.28
CA LEU A 53 10.15 2.45 8.77
C LEU A 53 10.08 2.48 10.30
N ARG A 54 10.00 1.32 10.96
CA ARG A 54 10.09 1.26 12.42
C ARG A 54 11.46 1.71 12.93
N ARG A 55 12.55 1.36 12.23
CA ARG A 55 13.90 1.82 12.61
C ARG A 55 14.03 3.33 12.52
N THR A 56 13.43 3.99 11.52
CA THR A 56 13.48 5.45 11.42
C THR A 56 12.86 6.14 12.63
N SER A 57 11.80 5.55 13.22
CA SER A 57 11.17 6.07 14.45
C SER A 57 12.12 6.13 15.67
N PHE A 58 13.11 5.24 15.75
CA PHE A 58 14.07 5.21 16.87
C PHE A 58 15.23 6.19 16.68
N VAL A 59 15.60 6.49 15.43
CA VAL A 59 16.68 7.44 15.13
C VAL A 59 16.18 8.87 14.93
N ALA A 60 14.86 9.07 14.81
CA ALA A 60 14.21 10.35 14.60
C ALA A 60 14.70 11.44 15.57
N ILE A 61 14.96 11.08 16.83
CA ILE A 61 15.40 12.01 17.87
C ILE A 61 16.71 12.73 17.51
N TYR A 62 17.65 12.05 16.87
CA TYR A 62 18.93 12.65 16.49
C TYR A 62 18.75 13.70 15.39
N PHE A 63 17.92 13.38 14.38
CA PHE A 63 17.58 14.32 13.32
C PHE A 63 16.79 15.51 13.87
N ALA A 64 15.84 15.28 14.79
CA ALA A 64 15.06 16.33 15.43
C ALA A 64 15.93 17.28 16.26
N ILE A 65 16.88 16.77 17.05
CA ILE A 65 17.81 17.60 17.85
C ILE A 65 18.66 18.51 16.96
N ILE A 66 19.24 17.95 15.89
CA ILE A 66 20.09 18.73 14.99
C ILE A 66 19.25 19.79 14.26
N ALA A 67 18.09 19.40 13.74
CA ALA A 67 17.22 20.31 13.02
C ALA A 67 16.60 21.38 13.90
N SER A 68 16.29 21.10 15.17
CA SER A 68 15.66 22.08 16.06
C SER A 68 16.52 23.32 16.28
N VAL A 69 17.85 23.20 16.13
CA VAL A 69 18.78 24.35 16.15
C VAL A 69 18.36 25.42 15.13
N SER A 70 17.81 25.03 13.98
CA SER A 70 17.34 26.00 12.97
C SER A 70 16.24 26.92 13.47
N LEU A 71 15.45 26.49 14.47
CA LEU A 71 14.33 27.25 15.02
C LEU A 71 14.76 28.27 16.07
N PHE A 72 16.00 28.20 16.55
CA PHE A 72 16.57 29.16 17.50
C PHE A 72 17.54 30.14 16.84
N LEU A 73 17.86 29.93 15.56
CA LEU A 73 18.73 30.80 14.78
C LEU A 73 17.90 31.81 13.98
N PRO A 74 18.43 33.03 13.76
CA PRO A 74 17.86 33.93 12.77
C PRO A 74 17.85 33.28 11.38
N GLN A 75 16.87 33.65 10.56
CA GLN A 75 16.77 33.17 9.18
C GLN A 75 18.08 33.43 8.44
N SER A 76 18.70 32.35 7.95
CA SER A 76 20.03 32.37 7.35
C SER A 76 20.34 31.03 6.68
N MET A 77 21.30 31.02 5.76
CA MET A 77 21.76 29.77 5.12
C MET A 77 22.19 28.73 6.16
N ILE A 78 22.78 29.15 7.29
CA ILE A 78 23.18 28.26 8.39
C ILE A 78 21.97 27.59 9.04
N ALA A 79 20.92 28.35 9.36
CA ALA A 79 19.67 27.79 9.87
C ALA A 79 19.05 26.82 8.85
N GLY A 80 19.10 27.15 7.56
CA GLY A 80 18.69 26.27 6.45
C GLY A 80 19.44 24.94 6.41
N LEU A 81 20.76 24.93 6.65
CA LEU A 81 21.55 23.70 6.72
C LEU A 81 21.13 22.79 7.87
N PHE A 82 20.86 23.35 9.06
CA PHE A 82 20.32 22.57 10.19
C PHE A 82 18.93 22.01 9.84
N ALA A 83 18.04 22.81 9.27
CA ALA A 83 16.71 22.37 8.83
C ALA A 83 16.78 21.24 7.77
N THR A 84 17.80 21.25 6.91
CA THR A 84 18.00 20.25 5.85
C THR A 84 18.21 18.85 6.41
N VAL A 85 18.75 18.74 7.63
CA VAL A 85 18.89 17.44 8.32
C VAL A 85 17.52 16.80 8.54
N TRP A 86 16.50 17.59 8.89
CA TRP A 86 15.13 17.10 8.98
C TRP A 86 14.56 16.74 7.61
N LEU A 87 14.81 17.55 6.57
CA LEU A 87 14.37 17.26 5.20
C LEU A 87 14.91 15.89 4.71
N VAL A 88 16.19 15.59 4.93
CA VAL A 88 16.77 14.29 4.58
C VAL A 88 16.06 13.15 5.31
N PHE A 89 15.79 13.32 6.61
CA PHE A 89 15.06 12.33 7.40
C PHE A 89 13.64 12.08 6.87
N VAL A 90 12.87 13.14 6.61
CA VAL A 90 11.51 12.99 6.11
C VAL A 90 11.47 12.52 4.66
N ALA A 91 12.48 12.82 3.84
CA ALA A 91 12.62 12.26 2.50
C ALA A 91 12.79 10.73 2.51
N ILE A 92 13.58 10.19 3.46
CA ILE A 92 13.70 8.74 3.67
C ILE A 92 12.32 8.15 4.04
N ILE A 93 11.57 8.81 4.93
CA ILE A 93 10.21 8.39 5.29
C ILE A 93 9.30 8.39 4.06
N GLY A 94 9.37 9.41 3.20
CA GLY A 94 8.60 9.50 1.97
C GLY A 94 8.89 8.37 0.99
N VAL A 95 10.16 8.03 0.78
CA VAL A 95 10.57 6.88 -0.04
C VAL A 95 10.06 5.56 0.55
N LEU A 96 10.17 5.37 1.87
CA LEU A 96 9.62 4.19 2.54
C LEU A 96 8.09 4.14 2.42
N GLY A 97 7.41 5.28 2.46
CA GLY A 97 5.98 5.40 2.20
C GLY A 97 5.59 4.94 0.80
N LEU A 98 6.36 5.34 -0.22
CA LEU A 98 6.17 4.87 -1.60
C LEU A 98 6.40 3.35 -1.72
N LEU A 99 7.51 2.83 -1.19
CA LEU A 99 7.80 1.40 -1.22
C LEU A 99 6.73 0.60 -0.48
N ARG A 100 6.21 1.12 0.62
CA ARG A 100 5.08 0.56 1.36
C ARG A 100 3.82 0.59 0.49
N GLN A 101 3.51 1.69 -0.18
CA GLN A 101 2.35 1.75 -1.08
C GLN A 101 2.42 0.72 -2.21
N LEU A 102 3.59 0.56 -2.82
CA LEU A 102 3.82 -0.45 -3.85
C LEU A 102 3.62 -1.88 -3.31
N ARG A 103 3.96 -2.14 -2.05
CA ARG A 103 3.73 -3.45 -1.42
C ARG A 103 2.25 -3.71 -1.11
N TYR A 104 1.50 -2.69 -0.70
CA TYR A 104 0.08 -2.83 -0.32
C TYR A 104 -0.84 -2.81 -1.53
N GLY A 105 -0.45 -2.14 -2.63
CA GLY A 105 -1.32 -1.86 -3.77
C GLY A 105 -2.40 -0.82 -3.43
N PHE A 106 -3.38 -0.67 -4.33
CA PHE A 106 -4.39 0.39 -4.26
C PHE A 106 -5.77 -0.05 -3.72
N GLN A 107 -5.88 -1.28 -3.22
CA GLN A 107 -7.16 -1.86 -2.79
C GLN A 107 -7.58 -1.49 -1.37
N ARG A 108 -6.64 -0.98 -0.56
CA ARG A 108 -6.87 -0.62 0.84
C ARG A 108 -6.71 0.88 1.01
N SER A 109 -7.82 1.61 0.93
CA SER A 109 -7.81 3.08 0.98
C SER A 109 -7.29 3.63 2.31
N GLU A 110 -7.50 2.91 3.41
CA GLU A 110 -6.94 3.25 4.72
C GLU A 110 -5.41 3.16 4.76
N GLU A 111 -4.82 2.19 4.06
CA GLU A 111 -3.37 2.05 3.95
C GLU A 111 -2.80 3.02 2.93
N ALA A 112 -3.50 3.24 1.82
CA ALA A 112 -3.13 4.24 0.83
C ALA A 112 -3.07 5.64 1.42
N LEU A 113 -4.03 6.01 2.28
CA LEU A 113 -4.03 7.29 2.97
C LEU A 113 -2.84 7.44 3.92
N ILE A 114 -2.51 6.40 4.70
CA ILE A 114 -1.31 6.39 5.55
C ILE A 114 -0.04 6.55 4.72
N ASN A 115 0.10 5.77 3.64
CA ASN A 115 1.30 5.81 2.81
C ASN A 115 1.47 7.14 2.08
N LEU A 116 0.37 7.71 1.57
CA LEU A 116 0.37 9.04 0.98
C LEU A 116 0.79 10.12 2.00
N SER A 117 0.35 9.99 3.25
CA SER A 117 0.77 10.89 4.33
C SER A 117 2.28 10.86 4.57
N LEU A 118 2.89 9.67 4.52
CA LEU A 118 4.35 9.52 4.59
C LEU A 118 5.04 10.21 3.40
N MET A 119 4.46 10.12 2.20
CA MET A 119 4.95 10.75 0.97
C MET A 119 4.77 12.28 0.95
N TYR A 120 3.80 12.82 1.70
CA TYR A 120 3.61 14.27 1.84
C TYR A 120 4.56 14.92 2.85
N LEU A 121 5.04 14.18 3.85
CA LEU A 121 5.92 14.72 4.89
C LEU A 121 7.20 15.42 4.36
N PRO A 122 7.89 14.92 3.30
CA PRO A 122 9.01 15.63 2.67
C PRO A 122 8.68 17.06 2.24
N ILE A 123 7.45 17.32 1.79
CA ILE A 123 7.03 18.66 1.37
C ILE A 123 7.11 19.61 2.57
N GLY A 124 6.64 19.18 3.76
CA GLY A 124 6.80 19.95 4.99
C GLY A 124 8.26 20.22 5.36
N GLY A 125 9.16 19.28 5.08
CA GLY A 125 10.61 19.46 5.24
C GLY A 125 11.19 20.50 4.28
N VAL A 126 10.72 20.56 3.03
CA VAL A 126 11.15 21.56 2.04
C VAL A 126 10.74 22.96 2.50
N TRP A 127 9.49 23.11 2.95
CA TRP A 127 8.98 24.40 3.46
C TRP A 127 9.67 24.84 4.76
N LEU A 128 10.05 23.89 5.63
CA LEU A 128 10.88 24.18 6.81
C LEU A 128 12.25 24.76 6.38
N VAL A 129 12.92 24.15 5.41
CA VAL A 129 14.21 24.64 4.90
C VAL A 129 14.03 26.01 4.25
N ALA A 130 12.98 26.22 3.46
CA ALA A 130 12.69 27.52 2.84
C ALA A 130 12.50 28.62 3.89
N GLY A 131 11.71 28.35 4.94
CA GLY A 131 11.50 29.29 6.06
C GLY A 131 12.75 29.56 6.88
N ALA A 132 13.57 28.54 7.13
CA ALA A 132 14.80 28.68 7.92
C ALA A 132 15.96 29.34 7.15
N SER A 133 16.08 29.08 5.85
CA SER A 133 17.21 29.55 5.02
C SER A 133 17.14 31.02 4.63
N GLY A 134 15.99 31.68 4.84
CA GLY A 134 15.69 33.00 4.28
C GLY A 134 15.37 32.95 2.78
N ALA A 135 15.11 31.75 2.23
CA ALA A 135 14.68 31.60 0.83
C ALA A 135 13.23 32.05 0.61
N SER A 136 12.47 32.27 1.67
CA SER A 136 11.11 32.84 1.63
C SER A 136 11.04 34.15 0.85
N GLN A 137 12.09 34.98 0.88
CA GLN A 137 12.17 36.24 0.12
C GLN A 137 12.08 36.07 -1.40
N PHE A 138 12.38 34.87 -1.92
CA PHE A 138 12.30 34.55 -3.35
C PHE A 138 10.96 33.94 -3.75
N LEU A 139 10.06 33.71 -2.78
CA LEU A 139 8.73 33.17 -3.01
C LEU A 139 7.70 34.30 -3.04
N PRO A 140 6.57 34.12 -3.75
CA PRO A 140 5.50 35.11 -3.80
C PRO A 140 4.66 35.17 -2.50
N TYR A 141 5.15 34.58 -1.40
CA TYR A 141 4.40 34.39 -0.16
C TYR A 141 5.10 35.10 1.01
N THR A 142 4.33 35.55 2.00
CA THR A 142 4.89 36.09 3.24
C THR A 142 5.59 34.99 4.04
N ASP A 143 6.57 35.38 4.86
CA ASP A 143 7.28 34.43 5.75
C ASP A 143 6.31 33.58 6.58
N VAL A 144 5.27 34.20 7.15
CA VAL A 144 4.26 33.49 7.94
C VAL A 144 3.59 32.39 7.13
N ILE A 145 3.25 32.62 5.86
CA ILE A 145 2.65 31.60 4.97
C ILE A 145 3.65 30.46 4.69
N VAL A 146 4.93 30.76 4.48
CA VAL A 146 5.98 29.75 4.28
C VAL A 146 6.07 28.81 5.50
N TRP A 147 6.14 29.38 6.71
CA TRP A 147 6.19 28.62 7.96
C TRP A 147 4.89 27.86 8.26
N LEU A 148 3.73 28.48 8.02
CA LEU A 148 2.44 27.80 8.17
C LEU A 148 2.31 26.63 7.20
N THR A 149 2.80 26.75 5.97
CA THR A 149 2.80 25.65 5.00
C THR A 149 3.62 24.46 5.52
N ALA A 150 4.80 24.69 6.11
CA ALA A 150 5.58 23.64 6.76
C ALA A 150 4.77 22.90 7.84
N ILE A 151 4.06 23.63 8.71
CA ILE A 151 3.20 23.05 9.75
C ILE A 151 2.03 22.27 9.15
N HIS A 152 1.34 22.79 8.14
CA HIS A 152 0.21 22.11 7.51
C HIS A 152 0.61 20.75 6.94
N PHE A 153 1.81 20.63 6.35
CA PHE A 153 2.29 19.33 5.88
C PHE A 153 2.67 18.35 6.99
N HIS A 154 3.09 18.83 8.17
CA HIS A 154 3.34 17.97 9.35
C HIS A 154 2.06 17.55 10.07
N TYR A 155 1.00 18.35 10.01
CA TYR A 155 -0.24 18.10 10.74
C TYR A 155 -1.41 17.68 9.82
N ALA A 156 -1.84 18.57 8.94
CA ALA A 156 -2.99 18.33 8.07
C ALA A 156 -2.70 17.25 7.00
N ALA A 157 -1.47 17.20 6.45
CA ALA A 157 -1.10 16.23 5.41
C ALA A 157 -0.46 14.95 5.95
N PHE A 158 0.11 14.98 7.15
CA PHE A 158 0.76 13.83 7.78
C PHE A 158 -0.02 13.28 8.97
N PHE A 159 -0.18 14.06 10.04
CA PHE A 159 -0.76 13.57 11.30
C PHE A 159 -2.20 13.11 11.13
N LEU A 160 -3.06 13.97 10.60
CA LEU A 160 -4.49 13.74 10.51
C LEU A 160 -4.83 12.51 9.63
N PRO A 161 -4.30 12.37 8.40
CA PRO A 161 -4.69 11.25 7.57
C PRO A 161 -4.06 9.92 8.03
N ILE A 162 -2.92 9.94 8.74
CA ILE A 162 -2.41 8.76 9.46
C ILE A 162 -3.39 8.33 10.55
N VAL A 163 -3.84 9.25 11.41
CA VAL A 163 -4.82 8.94 12.47
C VAL A 163 -6.10 8.39 11.86
N ALA A 164 -6.60 9.01 10.79
CA ALA A 164 -7.79 8.53 10.08
C ALA A 164 -7.60 7.12 9.52
N GLY A 165 -6.48 6.87 8.83
CA GLY A 165 -6.15 5.56 8.30
C GLY A 165 -6.00 4.48 9.37
N LEU A 166 -5.31 4.78 10.48
CA LEU A 166 -5.14 3.84 11.60
C LEU A 166 -6.48 3.50 12.27
N TYR A 167 -7.35 4.49 12.44
CA TYR A 167 -8.69 4.29 12.97
C TYR A 167 -9.52 3.36 12.07
N ILE A 168 -9.49 3.61 10.76
CA ILE A 168 -10.25 2.79 9.80
C ILE A 168 -9.64 1.41 9.62
N ARG A 169 -8.32 1.27 9.71
CA ARG A 169 -7.66 -0.04 9.79
C ARG A 169 -8.24 -0.87 10.94
N SER A 170 -8.35 -0.29 12.16
CA SER A 170 -9.00 -0.94 13.30
C SER A 170 -10.42 -1.38 12.97
N ARG A 171 -11.20 -0.45 12.43
CA ARG A 171 -12.62 -0.67 12.17
C ARG A 171 -12.85 -1.74 11.12
N ARG A 172 -12.06 -1.71 10.03
CA ARG A 172 -12.11 -2.70 8.95
C ARG A 172 -11.83 -4.10 9.48
N GLN A 173 -10.83 -4.25 10.36
CA GLN A 173 -10.48 -5.53 10.96
C GLN A 173 -11.56 -6.08 11.91
N GLN A 174 -12.34 -5.20 12.55
CA GLN A 174 -13.35 -5.61 13.52
C GLN A 174 -14.75 -5.82 12.92
N ILE A 175 -15.19 -4.92 12.03
CA ILE A 175 -16.58 -4.87 11.56
C ILE A 175 -16.72 -4.50 10.07
N GLY A 176 -15.61 -4.31 9.35
CA GLY A 176 -15.62 -3.95 7.93
C GLY A 176 -15.54 -2.45 7.63
N LEU A 177 -15.55 -2.12 6.34
CA LEU A 177 -15.28 -0.76 5.85
C LEU A 177 -16.54 0.12 5.89
N PRO A 178 -16.48 1.36 6.41
CA PRO A 178 -17.65 2.25 6.39
C PRO A 178 -18.04 2.63 4.96
N LYS A 179 -19.35 2.67 4.68
CA LYS A 179 -19.88 2.98 3.33
C LYS A 179 -19.32 4.27 2.72
N ARG A 180 -19.15 5.31 3.54
CA ARG A 180 -18.65 6.64 3.11
C ARG A 180 -17.13 6.77 3.16
N TRP A 181 -16.40 5.75 3.63
CA TRP A 181 -14.97 5.89 3.87
C TRP A 181 -14.19 6.20 2.61
N SER A 182 -14.42 5.50 1.50
CA SER A 182 -13.66 5.76 0.27
C SER A 182 -13.78 7.21 -0.19
N PHE A 183 -14.96 7.80 -0.07
CA PHE A 183 -15.18 9.22 -0.37
C PHE A 183 -14.45 10.15 0.61
N ILE A 184 -14.54 9.88 1.92
CA ILE A 184 -13.82 10.63 2.95
C ILE A 184 -12.30 10.55 2.70
N ALA A 185 -11.77 9.36 2.44
CA ALA A 185 -10.35 9.13 2.20
C ALA A 185 -9.84 9.93 0.99
N ILE A 186 -10.61 10.02 -0.10
CA ILE A 186 -10.27 10.85 -1.26
C ILE A 186 -10.18 12.33 -0.87
N LEU A 187 -11.18 12.84 -0.13
CA LEU A 187 -11.17 14.24 0.31
C LEU A 187 -10.00 14.54 1.26
N LEU A 188 -9.66 13.61 2.17
CA LEU A 188 -8.49 13.75 3.05
C LEU A 188 -7.17 13.65 2.28
N ALA A 189 -7.09 12.81 1.25
CA ALA A 189 -5.90 12.65 0.42
C ALA A 189 -5.62 13.88 -0.45
N LEU A 190 -6.66 14.47 -1.03
CA LEU A 190 -6.56 15.65 -1.91
C LEU A 190 -6.57 16.98 -1.16
N GLY A 191 -7.07 16.99 0.08
CA GLY A 191 -7.23 18.19 0.90
C GLY A 191 -6.00 19.11 0.96
N PRO A 192 -4.80 18.59 1.29
CA PRO A 192 -3.58 19.41 1.29
C PRO A 192 -3.26 20.06 -0.05
N ILE A 193 -3.51 19.35 -1.17
CA ILE A 193 -3.30 19.87 -2.53
C ILE A 193 -4.32 20.97 -2.84
N PHE A 194 -5.59 20.73 -2.50
CA PHE A 194 -6.68 21.69 -2.66
C PHE A 194 -6.41 22.99 -1.90
N VAL A 195 -5.98 22.90 -0.64
CA VAL A 195 -5.62 24.08 0.16
C VAL A 195 -4.43 24.81 -0.44
N ALA A 196 -3.40 24.11 -0.90
CA ALA A 196 -2.24 24.75 -1.53
C ALA A 196 -2.62 25.52 -2.81
N ILE A 197 -3.43 24.91 -3.69
CA ILE A 197 -3.98 25.58 -4.89
C ILE A 197 -4.86 26.77 -4.50
N GLY A 198 -5.67 26.63 -3.45
CA GLY A 198 -6.54 27.68 -2.94
C GLY A 198 -5.75 28.91 -2.48
N ILE A 199 -4.72 28.70 -1.66
CA ILE A 199 -3.86 29.79 -1.14
C ILE A 199 -3.11 30.48 -2.28
N ASP A 200 -2.65 29.73 -3.27
CA ASP A 200 -1.91 30.29 -4.42
C ASP A 200 -2.80 31.17 -5.32
N GLN A 201 -4.03 30.75 -5.56
CA GLN A 201 -4.94 31.44 -6.48
C GLN A 201 -5.82 32.51 -5.80
N GLY A 202 -6.11 32.35 -4.50
CA GLY A 202 -6.96 33.24 -3.74
C GLY A 202 -8.48 33.10 -4.01
N PRO A 203 -9.31 34.03 -3.51
CA PRO A 203 -10.75 34.02 -3.70
C PRO A 203 -11.16 34.25 -5.17
N PRO A 204 -12.25 33.61 -5.66
CA PRO A 204 -13.19 32.78 -4.90
C PRO A 204 -12.77 31.30 -4.81
N LEU A 205 -11.76 30.88 -5.57
CA LEU A 205 -11.36 29.48 -5.65
C LEU A 205 -10.97 28.92 -4.28
N GLU A 206 -10.20 29.69 -3.50
CA GLU A 206 -9.79 29.34 -2.14
C GLU A 206 -10.97 28.86 -1.28
N PHE A 207 -12.07 29.62 -1.26
CA PHE A 207 -13.24 29.27 -0.45
C PHE A 207 -13.84 27.93 -0.87
N TYR A 208 -14.01 27.68 -2.16
CA TYR A 208 -14.62 26.44 -2.64
C TYR A 208 -13.74 25.22 -2.38
N VAL A 209 -12.42 25.33 -2.54
CA VAL A 209 -11.50 24.22 -2.28
C VAL A 209 -11.33 23.95 -0.78
N VAL A 210 -11.29 25.00 0.05
CA VAL A 210 -11.28 24.89 1.53
C VAL A 210 -12.59 24.29 2.03
N ALA A 211 -13.74 24.75 1.51
CA ALA A 211 -15.05 24.20 1.87
C ALA A 211 -15.18 22.72 1.47
N THR A 212 -14.68 22.35 0.29
CA THR A 212 -14.65 20.95 -0.17
C THR A 212 -13.81 20.09 0.76
N TYR A 213 -12.63 20.57 1.18
CA TYR A 213 -11.80 19.84 2.14
C TYR A 213 -12.49 19.73 3.51
N ALA A 214 -13.12 20.81 3.99
CA ALA A 214 -13.86 20.84 5.25
C ALA A 214 -15.00 19.81 5.29
N VAL A 215 -15.68 19.55 4.18
CA VAL A 215 -16.67 18.46 4.09
C VAL A 215 -16.05 17.11 4.46
N GLY A 216 -14.85 16.81 3.93
CA GLY A 216 -14.11 15.60 4.29
C GLY A 216 -13.75 15.54 5.77
N LEU A 217 -13.29 16.66 6.33
CA LEU A 217 -12.95 16.82 7.74
C LEU A 217 -14.18 16.57 8.66
N PHE A 218 -15.31 17.22 8.38
CA PHE A 218 -16.54 17.06 9.15
C PHE A 218 -17.14 15.67 9.03
N LEU A 219 -17.10 15.06 7.83
CA LEU A 219 -17.54 13.67 7.66
C LEU A 219 -16.67 12.69 8.45
N PHE A 220 -15.36 12.93 8.52
CA PHE A 220 -14.44 12.10 9.31
C PHE A 220 -14.74 12.19 10.81
N VAL A 221 -14.85 13.40 11.38
CA VAL A 221 -15.17 13.51 12.83
C VAL A 221 -16.62 13.17 13.16
N GLY A 222 -17.53 13.31 12.19
CA GLY A 222 -18.89 12.78 12.28
C GLY A 222 -18.90 11.25 12.38
N LEU A 223 -17.99 10.57 11.68
CA LEU A 223 -17.80 9.12 11.82
C LEU A 223 -17.38 8.75 13.24
N TRP A 224 -16.40 9.48 13.81
CA TRP A 224 -15.96 9.30 15.19
C TRP A 224 -17.09 9.53 16.20
N LEU A 225 -17.89 10.58 16.01
CA LEU A 225 -19.05 10.88 16.84
C LEU A 225 -20.07 9.73 16.81
N VAL A 226 -20.43 9.26 15.61
CA VAL A 226 -21.38 8.16 15.43
C VAL A 226 -20.86 6.87 16.07
N ASP A 227 -19.59 6.54 15.85
CA ASP A 227 -18.99 5.32 16.40
C ASP A 227 -18.87 5.43 17.94
N ALA A 228 -18.54 6.60 18.50
CA ALA A 228 -18.49 6.80 19.96
C ALA A 228 -19.86 6.63 20.63
N LEU A 229 -20.95 6.99 19.95
CA LEU A 229 -22.32 6.89 20.47
C LEU A 229 -22.93 5.50 20.29
N LYS A 230 -22.61 4.82 19.18
CA LYS A 230 -23.29 3.57 18.79
C LYS A 230 -22.53 2.29 19.10
N ARG A 231 -21.19 2.34 19.28
CA ARG A 231 -20.37 1.13 19.48
C ARG A 231 -20.32 0.73 20.95
N ASN A 232 -20.93 -0.42 21.27
CA ASN A 232 -21.05 -0.91 22.64
C ASN A 232 -19.73 -1.46 23.20
N GLU A 233 -18.87 -1.98 22.33
CA GLU A 233 -17.54 -2.52 22.62
C GLU A 233 -16.52 -1.44 23.04
N PHE A 234 -16.80 -0.16 22.80
CA PHE A 234 -15.91 0.91 23.21
C PHE A 234 -16.00 1.17 24.71
N THR A 235 -14.84 1.20 25.37
CA THR A 235 -14.72 1.62 26.77
C THR A 235 -15.17 3.06 26.94
N LEU A 236 -15.65 3.43 28.14
CA LEU A 236 -16.04 4.80 28.45
C LEU A 236 -14.91 5.80 28.16
N LYS A 237 -13.66 5.44 28.49
CA LYS A 237 -12.48 6.26 28.23
C LYS A 237 -12.29 6.55 26.73
N LEU A 238 -12.40 5.53 25.88
CA LEU A 238 -12.28 5.69 24.43
C LEU A 238 -13.41 6.55 23.87
N ARG A 239 -14.65 6.34 24.33
CA ARG A 239 -15.82 7.15 23.90
C ARG A 239 -15.63 8.62 24.25
N LEU A 240 -15.29 8.92 25.50
CA LEU A 240 -15.06 10.30 25.94
C LEU A 240 -13.92 10.94 25.15
N THR A 241 -12.83 10.20 24.90
CA THR A 241 -11.70 10.71 24.10
C THR A 241 -12.12 11.02 22.66
N LEU A 242 -12.87 10.12 22.01
CA LEU A 242 -13.41 10.35 20.66
C LEU A 242 -14.35 11.56 20.62
N LEU A 243 -15.29 11.66 21.57
CA LEU A 243 -16.23 12.78 21.65
C LEU A 243 -15.50 14.11 21.85
N SER A 244 -14.54 14.17 22.77
CA SER A 244 -13.73 15.36 23.01
C SER A 244 -12.89 15.73 21.79
N ALA A 245 -12.25 14.75 21.14
CA ALA A 245 -11.44 15.00 19.94
C ALA A 245 -12.30 15.53 18.79
N SER A 246 -13.46 14.91 18.54
CA SER A 246 -14.42 15.33 17.52
C SER A 246 -14.94 16.75 17.78
N PHE A 247 -15.28 17.07 19.04
CA PHE A 247 -15.76 18.40 19.41
C PHE A 247 -14.71 19.48 19.19
N VAL A 248 -13.49 19.28 19.72
CA VAL A 248 -12.38 20.24 19.56
C VAL A 248 -12.06 20.45 18.09
N PHE A 249 -11.99 19.37 17.31
CA PHE A 249 -11.65 19.47 15.88
C PHE A 249 -12.74 20.15 15.07
N ALA A 250 -14.02 19.80 15.29
CA ALA A 250 -15.14 20.43 14.59
C ALA A 250 -15.23 21.93 14.89
N LEU A 251 -15.09 22.31 16.16
CA LEU A 251 -15.11 23.71 16.59
C LEU A 251 -13.98 24.50 15.94
N THR A 252 -12.75 24.00 16.02
CA THR A 252 -11.58 24.71 15.48
C THR A 252 -11.56 24.74 13.96
N THR A 253 -12.06 23.70 13.28
CA THR A 253 -12.17 23.66 11.81
C THR A 253 -13.21 24.65 11.30
N THR A 254 -14.22 25.02 12.11
CA THR A 254 -15.17 26.07 11.73
C THR A 254 -14.47 27.40 11.45
N TRP A 255 -13.36 27.71 12.15
CA TRP A 255 -12.58 28.91 11.91
C TRP A 255 -11.96 28.98 10.52
N THR A 256 -11.59 27.84 9.91
CA THR A 256 -11.04 27.84 8.54
C THR A 256 -12.08 28.28 7.52
N LEU A 257 -13.34 27.86 7.71
CA LEU A 257 -14.46 28.26 6.86
C LEU A 257 -14.80 29.73 7.04
N VAL A 258 -14.85 30.21 8.29
CA VAL A 258 -15.12 31.62 8.59
C VAL A 258 -14.01 32.51 8.03
N TYR A 259 -12.75 32.11 8.16
CA TYR A 259 -11.60 32.82 7.57
C TYR A 259 -11.73 32.93 6.05
N SER A 260 -11.87 31.80 5.35
CA SER A 260 -11.91 31.80 3.89
C SER A 260 -13.18 32.47 3.33
N PHE A 261 -14.31 32.37 4.04
CA PHE A 261 -15.51 33.16 3.72
C PHE A 261 -15.30 34.66 3.95
N GLY A 262 -14.57 35.04 4.99
CA GLY A 262 -14.20 36.43 5.25
C GLY A 262 -13.35 37.03 4.13
N LEU A 263 -12.43 36.24 3.55
CA LEU A 263 -11.68 36.65 2.35
C LEU A 263 -12.59 36.80 1.13
N LEU A 264 -13.50 35.86 0.90
CA LEU A 264 -14.46 35.92 -0.21
C LEU A 264 -15.44 37.11 -0.11
N SER A 265 -15.89 37.42 1.10
CA SER A 265 -16.87 38.48 1.38
C SER A 265 -16.22 39.84 1.68
N GLU A 266 -14.89 39.93 1.60
CA GLU A 266 -14.08 41.10 1.96
C GLU A 266 -14.30 41.60 3.41
N ASN A 267 -14.85 40.74 4.28
CA ASN A 267 -15.12 41.04 5.69
C ASN A 267 -14.35 40.07 6.59
N ILE A 268 -13.08 40.40 6.86
CA ILE A 268 -12.16 39.56 7.62
C ILE A 268 -12.44 39.68 9.12
N ILE A 269 -13.27 38.77 9.64
CA ILE A 269 -13.55 38.64 11.09
C ILE A 269 -12.46 37.83 11.79
N VAL A 270 -11.94 36.82 11.10
CA VAL A 270 -10.91 35.91 11.61
C VAL A 270 -9.57 36.30 10.96
N THR A 271 -8.57 36.65 11.76
CA THR A 271 -7.24 37.02 11.27
C THR A 271 -6.30 35.81 11.22
N ILE A 272 -5.14 35.94 10.56
CA ILE A 272 -4.10 34.90 10.55
C ILE A 272 -3.59 34.60 11.97
N GLU A 273 -3.48 35.63 12.83
CA GLU A 273 -3.10 35.44 14.23
C GLU A 273 -4.16 34.63 14.99
N TRP A 274 -5.45 34.95 14.80
CA TRP A 274 -6.56 34.19 15.37
C TRP A 274 -6.55 32.73 14.90
N MET A 275 -6.36 32.51 13.59
CA MET A 275 -6.21 31.17 13.02
C MET A 275 -5.05 30.42 13.66
N THR A 276 -3.89 31.05 13.79
CA THR A 276 -2.70 30.41 14.36
C THR A 276 -2.93 30.02 15.82
N ARG A 277 -3.59 30.88 16.61
CA ARG A 277 -3.82 30.66 18.04
C ARG A 277 -4.93 29.65 18.34
N TYR A 278 -6.10 29.81 17.73
CA TYR A 278 -7.28 29.02 18.10
C TYR A 278 -7.51 27.81 17.22
N HIS A 279 -7.14 27.88 15.93
CA HIS A 279 -7.20 26.71 15.05
C HIS A 279 -5.88 25.94 15.11
N GLY A 280 -4.76 26.58 14.79
CA GLY A 280 -3.44 25.95 14.71
C GLY A 280 -2.96 25.35 16.02
N ALA A 281 -2.77 26.18 17.06
CA ALA A 281 -2.19 25.73 18.32
C ALA A 281 -3.05 24.69 19.04
N VAL A 282 -4.37 24.87 19.08
CA VAL A 282 -5.31 23.92 19.69
C VAL A 282 -5.30 22.59 18.94
N ASN A 283 -5.22 22.60 17.61
CA ASN A 283 -5.13 21.37 16.84
C ASN A 283 -3.78 20.66 17.00
N ALA A 284 -2.69 21.42 16.99
CA ALA A 284 -1.33 20.91 17.13
C ALA A 284 -1.02 20.30 18.51
N SER A 285 -1.79 20.69 19.54
CA SER A 285 -1.66 20.24 20.92
C SER A 285 -2.81 19.35 21.37
N VAL A 286 -3.99 19.92 21.64
CA VAL A 286 -5.14 19.25 22.26
C VAL A 286 -5.73 18.19 21.33
N PHE A 287 -6.12 18.56 20.11
CA PHE A 287 -6.68 17.58 19.16
C PHE A 287 -5.66 16.49 18.85
N ALA A 288 -4.42 16.85 18.50
CA ALA A 288 -3.37 15.88 18.19
C ALA A 288 -3.17 14.89 19.35
N THR A 289 -3.15 15.36 20.59
CA THR A 289 -3.01 14.49 21.76
C THR A 289 -4.20 13.53 21.90
N LEU A 290 -5.44 14.04 21.83
CA LEU A 290 -6.64 13.21 21.96
C LEU A 290 -6.75 12.19 20.81
N ALA A 291 -6.49 12.64 19.58
CA ALA A 291 -6.49 11.83 18.37
C ALA A 291 -5.43 10.72 18.44
N PHE A 292 -4.22 11.03 18.93
CA PHE A 292 -3.18 10.05 19.17
C PHE A 292 -3.61 9.00 20.19
N ILE A 293 -4.20 9.43 21.31
CA ILE A 293 -4.68 8.52 22.37
C ILE A 293 -5.73 7.54 21.82
N VAL A 294 -6.64 8.01 20.95
CA VAL A 294 -7.62 7.14 20.28
C VAL A 294 -6.94 6.00 19.53
N VAL A 295 -6.01 6.32 18.61
CA VAL A 295 -5.36 5.28 17.78
C VAL A 295 -4.38 4.43 18.58
N TRP A 296 -3.77 4.98 19.64
CA TRP A 296 -2.92 4.23 20.55
C TRP A 296 -3.70 3.19 21.37
N GLN A 297 -4.90 3.52 21.83
CA GLN A 297 -5.78 2.58 22.55
C GLN A 297 -6.29 1.46 21.66
N LEU A 298 -6.52 1.74 20.37
CA LEU A 298 -7.06 0.75 19.42
C LEU A 298 -6.05 -0.32 18.99
N ARG A 299 -4.74 -0.08 19.11
CA ARG A 299 -3.63 -0.99 18.72
C ARG A 299 -3.89 -1.74 17.40
N THR A 300 -3.49 -1.13 16.29
CA THR A 300 -3.93 -1.54 14.94
C THR A 300 -2.77 -2.08 14.11
N PRO A 301 -2.32 -3.33 14.38
CA PRO A 301 -1.27 -3.96 13.60
C PRO A 301 -1.70 -4.05 12.13
N SER A 302 -0.74 -3.96 11.23
CA SER A 302 -1.07 -4.10 9.82
C SER A 302 -1.43 -5.55 9.50
N SER A 303 -2.43 -5.74 8.63
CA SER A 303 -2.86 -7.07 8.17
C SER A 303 -2.18 -7.50 6.87
N VAL A 304 -0.96 -7.00 6.61
CA VAL A 304 -0.14 -7.41 5.46
C VAL A 304 1.04 -8.23 5.95
N ASN A 305 1.14 -9.46 5.44
CA ASN A 305 2.17 -10.41 5.81
C ASN A 305 3.31 -10.42 4.78
N GLU A 306 4.45 -10.98 5.18
CA GLU A 306 5.47 -11.42 4.22
C GLU A 306 4.88 -12.52 3.33
N ILE A 307 5.36 -12.61 2.09
CA ILE A 307 4.95 -13.69 1.18
C ILE A 307 6.15 -14.58 0.94
N THR A 308 5.90 -15.88 0.86
CA THR A 308 6.90 -16.84 0.40
C THR A 308 7.06 -16.71 -1.10
N VAL A 309 8.30 -16.53 -1.55
CA VAL A 309 8.68 -16.31 -2.94
C VAL A 309 9.77 -17.30 -3.29
N SER A 310 9.69 -17.93 -4.47
CA SER A 310 10.79 -18.74 -5.00
C SER A 310 12.11 -17.99 -4.95
N HIS A 311 13.23 -18.67 -4.70
CA HIS A 311 14.58 -18.11 -4.78
C HIS A 311 15.18 -18.22 -6.19
N LEU A 312 14.58 -19.00 -7.08
CA LEU A 312 15.09 -19.21 -8.43
C LEU A 312 14.95 -17.94 -9.27
N ARG A 313 16.05 -17.50 -9.88
CA ARG A 313 16.13 -16.29 -10.70
C ARG A 313 16.82 -16.59 -12.02
N THR A 314 16.59 -15.73 -13.00
CA THR A 314 17.33 -15.71 -14.26
C THR A 314 17.84 -14.29 -14.52
N ARG A 315 18.98 -14.15 -15.21
CA ARG A 315 19.56 -12.84 -15.59
C ARG A 315 19.29 -12.45 -17.05
N GLY A 316 18.56 -13.28 -17.80
CA GLY A 316 18.35 -13.11 -19.24
C GLY A 316 17.12 -13.87 -19.70
N TYR A 317 17.21 -14.54 -20.85
CA TYR A 317 16.15 -15.41 -21.35
C TYR A 317 15.83 -16.50 -20.32
N VAL A 318 14.54 -16.62 -19.98
CA VAL A 318 14.00 -17.65 -19.08
C VAL A 318 13.80 -18.91 -19.91
N GLY A 319 12.65 -19.10 -20.55
CA GLY A 319 12.38 -20.27 -21.37
C GLY A 319 12.72 -21.60 -20.67
N THR A 320 13.22 -22.55 -21.46
CA THR A 320 13.72 -23.85 -20.99
C THR A 320 15.19 -23.81 -20.57
N VAL A 321 15.91 -22.73 -20.87
CA VAL A 321 17.37 -22.61 -20.69
C VAL A 321 17.84 -22.96 -19.27
N PRO A 322 17.21 -22.49 -18.17
CA PRO A 322 17.62 -22.86 -16.83
C PRO A 322 17.58 -24.36 -16.54
N ILE A 323 16.71 -25.10 -17.24
CA ILE A 323 16.57 -26.55 -17.11
C ILE A 323 17.54 -27.27 -18.04
N ASP A 324 17.59 -26.88 -19.30
CA ASP A 324 18.40 -27.53 -20.33
C ASP A 324 19.90 -27.43 -20.02
N GLU A 325 20.33 -26.28 -19.49
CA GLU A 325 21.71 -26.05 -19.05
C GLU A 325 21.95 -26.48 -17.59
N ALA A 326 21.00 -27.16 -16.95
CA ALA A 326 21.09 -27.61 -15.56
C ALA A 326 21.45 -26.50 -14.54
N ARG A 327 21.03 -25.25 -14.82
CA ARG A 327 21.23 -24.11 -13.90
C ARG A 327 20.33 -24.20 -12.67
N TRP A 328 19.18 -24.86 -12.79
CA TRP A 328 18.33 -25.24 -11.65
C TRP A 328 18.40 -26.74 -11.45
N LYS A 329 18.60 -27.17 -10.20
CA LYS A 329 18.70 -28.58 -9.86
C LYS A 329 17.33 -29.25 -9.92
N LYS A 330 17.30 -30.46 -10.46
CA LYS A 330 16.10 -31.30 -10.46
C LYS A 330 15.87 -31.87 -9.06
N GLY A 331 14.61 -31.91 -8.65
CA GLY A 331 14.18 -32.54 -7.40
C GLY A 331 14.05 -34.05 -7.53
N SER A 332 13.96 -34.74 -6.39
CA SER A 332 13.78 -36.20 -6.33
C SER A 332 12.31 -36.63 -6.17
N HIS A 333 11.37 -35.70 -6.04
CA HIS A 333 9.94 -35.99 -5.92
C HIS A 333 9.28 -36.18 -7.29
N THR A 334 8.04 -36.67 -7.28
CA THR A 334 7.26 -36.85 -8.50
C THR A 334 6.90 -35.50 -9.14
N PRO A 335 7.00 -35.34 -10.47
CA PRO A 335 6.61 -34.12 -11.16
C PRO A 335 5.09 -33.90 -11.08
N THR A 336 4.67 -32.96 -10.22
CA THR A 336 3.26 -32.63 -9.96
C THR A 336 3.08 -31.12 -9.85
N LEU A 337 1.97 -30.56 -10.31
CA LEU A 337 1.60 -29.15 -10.04
C LEU A 337 1.06 -28.97 -8.61
N VAL A 338 0.41 -30.00 -8.07
CA VAL A 338 0.00 -30.09 -6.66
C VAL A 338 0.48 -31.45 -6.13
N SER A 339 1.45 -31.42 -5.21
CA SER A 339 2.03 -32.65 -4.67
C SER A 339 1.15 -33.35 -3.65
N ASN A 340 0.38 -32.59 -2.88
CA ASN A 340 -0.56 -33.09 -1.90
C ASN A 340 -1.75 -32.14 -1.82
N TRP A 341 -2.94 -32.65 -2.13
CA TRP A 341 -4.16 -31.88 -2.12
C TRP A 341 -4.60 -31.51 -0.70
N ASP A 342 -4.30 -32.33 0.30
CA ASP A 342 -4.63 -32.05 1.71
C ASP A 342 -3.92 -30.80 2.24
N GLU A 343 -2.79 -30.42 1.65
CA GLU A 343 -2.09 -29.18 1.99
C GLU A 343 -2.88 -27.92 1.60
N LEU A 344 -3.86 -28.03 0.68
CA LEU A 344 -4.74 -26.94 0.26
C LEU A 344 -6.03 -26.85 1.09
N ALA A 345 -6.33 -27.88 1.87
CA ALA A 345 -7.53 -27.94 2.68
C ALA A 345 -7.56 -26.80 3.72
N ASN A 346 -8.69 -26.13 3.82
CA ASN A 346 -8.93 -25.08 4.82
C ASN A 346 -10.42 -25.06 5.21
N GLU A 347 -10.81 -24.14 6.09
CA GLU A 347 -12.19 -24.04 6.61
C GLU A 347 -13.26 -23.89 5.50
N THR A 348 -12.88 -23.39 4.33
CA THR A 348 -13.79 -23.07 3.22
C THR A 348 -13.57 -23.93 1.97
N PHE A 349 -12.54 -24.77 1.94
CA PHE A 349 -12.20 -25.59 0.78
C PHE A 349 -11.79 -27.00 1.22
N SER A 350 -12.55 -27.99 0.76
CA SER A 350 -12.20 -29.41 0.90
C SER A 350 -11.74 -29.96 -0.46
N PRO A 351 -10.55 -30.57 -0.55
CA PRO A 351 -10.10 -31.17 -1.79
C PRO A 351 -11.01 -32.29 -2.29
N SER A 352 -11.74 -32.98 -1.39
CA SER A 352 -12.70 -34.04 -1.72
C SER A 352 -13.77 -33.60 -2.70
N ASP A 353 -14.11 -32.30 -2.67
CA ASP A 353 -15.26 -31.74 -3.39
C ASP A 353 -14.93 -31.46 -4.86
N VAL A 354 -13.64 -31.47 -5.22
CA VAL A 354 -13.15 -31.31 -6.58
C VAL A 354 -13.19 -32.65 -7.32
N ASP A 355 -13.63 -32.64 -8.59
CA ASP A 355 -13.69 -33.85 -9.42
C ASP A 355 -12.33 -34.54 -9.53
N ASP A 356 -12.34 -35.87 -9.46
CA ASP A 356 -11.14 -36.72 -9.56
C ASP A 356 -10.28 -36.41 -10.77
N GLU A 357 -10.88 -36.14 -11.92
CA GLU A 357 -10.14 -35.89 -13.15
C GLU A 357 -9.41 -34.54 -13.12
N ILE A 358 -9.99 -33.54 -12.45
CA ILE A 358 -9.31 -32.27 -12.18
C ILE A 358 -8.13 -32.52 -11.24
N ARG A 359 -8.31 -33.34 -10.19
CA ARG A 359 -7.20 -33.71 -9.29
C ARG A 359 -6.08 -34.45 -10.04
N ASN A 360 -6.45 -35.37 -10.93
CA ASN A 360 -5.52 -36.11 -11.79
C ASN A 360 -4.71 -35.20 -12.71
N PHE A 361 -5.30 -34.13 -13.24
CA PHE A 361 -4.56 -33.14 -14.02
C PHE A 361 -3.44 -32.48 -13.22
N TYR A 362 -3.68 -32.08 -11.97
CA TYR A 362 -2.64 -31.44 -11.16
C TYR A 362 -1.59 -32.42 -10.60
N THR A 363 -1.96 -33.68 -10.37
CA THR A 363 -1.01 -34.71 -9.88
C THR A 363 -0.24 -35.40 -11.01
N SER A 364 -0.81 -35.47 -12.22
CA SER A 364 -0.20 -36.10 -13.40
C SER A 364 -0.32 -35.23 -14.65
N PRO A 365 0.19 -33.99 -14.63
CA PRO A 365 -0.03 -32.98 -15.67
C PRO A 365 0.53 -33.37 -17.05
N ASN A 366 1.56 -34.22 -17.08
CA ASN A 366 2.17 -34.69 -18.33
C ASN A 366 1.25 -35.63 -19.15
N ARG A 367 0.18 -36.18 -18.55
CA ARG A 367 -0.82 -37.02 -19.23
C ARG A 367 -1.85 -36.23 -20.04
N TYR A 368 -1.82 -34.90 -20.00
CA TYR A 368 -2.83 -34.07 -20.66
C TYR A 368 -2.23 -33.30 -21.82
N LYS A 369 -2.87 -33.43 -22.99
CA LYS A 369 -2.68 -32.51 -24.11
C LYS A 369 -3.45 -31.24 -23.81
N MET A 370 -2.88 -30.10 -24.19
CA MET A 370 -3.45 -28.78 -23.91
C MET A 370 -3.53 -27.98 -25.20
N VAL A 371 -4.73 -27.51 -25.53
CA VAL A 371 -4.98 -26.51 -26.56
C VAL A 371 -5.53 -25.28 -25.89
N ALA A 372 -5.01 -24.11 -26.23
CA ALA A 372 -5.44 -22.83 -25.67
C ALA A 372 -6.03 -21.95 -26.75
N ASN A 373 -7.19 -21.36 -26.49
CA ASN A 373 -7.82 -20.34 -27.30
C ASN A 373 -7.70 -18.99 -26.61
N VAL A 374 -6.89 -18.08 -27.15
CA VAL A 374 -6.60 -16.78 -26.53
C VAL A 374 -7.45 -15.68 -27.14
N ALA A 375 -8.10 -14.90 -26.28
CA ALA A 375 -8.86 -13.71 -26.65
C ALA A 375 -8.35 -12.48 -25.90
N TRP A 376 -7.62 -11.59 -26.58
CA TRP A 376 -7.20 -10.31 -26.02
C TRP A 376 -8.32 -9.27 -26.06
N SER A 377 -8.42 -8.49 -24.98
CA SER A 377 -9.35 -7.37 -24.89
C SER A 377 -9.03 -6.29 -25.92
N SER A 378 -10.05 -5.71 -26.55
CA SER A 378 -9.90 -4.65 -27.55
C SER A 378 -9.12 -3.44 -27.04
N VAL A 379 -9.24 -3.13 -25.74
CA VAL A 379 -8.52 -2.02 -25.08
C VAL A 379 -7.01 -2.22 -25.10
N PHE A 380 -6.55 -3.47 -24.96
CA PHE A 380 -5.12 -3.80 -24.84
C PHE A 380 -4.50 -4.32 -26.15
N LYS A 381 -5.30 -4.62 -27.17
CA LYS A 381 -4.81 -5.03 -28.51
C LYS A 381 -3.75 -4.08 -29.09
N PRO A 382 -3.86 -2.74 -28.99
CA PRO A 382 -2.83 -1.83 -29.51
C PRO A 382 -1.44 -2.03 -28.89
N LEU A 383 -1.37 -2.57 -27.66
CA LEU A 383 -0.10 -2.81 -26.95
C LEU A 383 0.52 -4.17 -27.29
N LEU A 384 -0.22 -5.08 -27.95
CA LEU A 384 0.23 -6.43 -28.25
C LEU A 384 1.58 -6.53 -28.96
N PRO A 385 1.89 -5.72 -29.99
CA PRO A 385 3.19 -5.82 -30.67
C PRO A 385 4.35 -5.56 -29.71
N VAL A 386 4.20 -4.58 -28.83
CA VAL A 386 5.21 -4.22 -27.83
C VAL A 386 5.32 -5.30 -26.76
N VAL A 387 4.19 -5.76 -26.22
CA VAL A 387 4.16 -6.84 -25.21
C VAL A 387 4.88 -8.08 -25.76
N HIS A 388 4.50 -8.53 -26.95
CA HIS A 388 5.08 -9.72 -27.58
C HIS A 388 6.57 -9.55 -27.91
N TYR A 389 6.97 -8.38 -28.42
CA TYR A 389 8.38 -8.04 -28.66
C TYR A 389 9.23 -8.17 -27.38
N VAL A 390 8.68 -7.81 -26.22
CA VAL A 390 9.35 -7.92 -24.92
C VAL A 390 9.31 -9.37 -24.40
N THR A 391 8.15 -10.02 -24.41
CA THR A 391 7.97 -11.36 -23.81
C THR A 391 8.70 -12.46 -24.57
N VAL A 392 8.80 -12.36 -25.91
CA VAL A 392 9.64 -13.26 -26.73
C VAL A 392 11.11 -13.15 -26.35
N ARG A 393 11.63 -11.94 -26.10
CA ARG A 393 13.06 -11.75 -25.75
C ARG A 393 13.45 -12.32 -24.41
N PHE A 394 12.51 -12.40 -23.48
CA PHE A 394 12.75 -12.96 -22.16
C PHE A 394 12.23 -14.38 -22.01
N GLY A 395 11.55 -14.92 -23.02
CA GLY A 395 11.06 -16.31 -23.04
C GLY A 395 10.02 -16.60 -21.97
N GLN A 396 9.19 -15.62 -21.62
CA GLN A 396 8.29 -15.69 -20.47
C GLN A 396 7.06 -14.80 -20.69
N LEU A 397 5.89 -15.25 -20.21
CA LEU A 397 4.60 -14.57 -20.40
C LEU A 397 4.26 -14.26 -21.87
N ASN A 398 4.78 -15.06 -22.79
CA ASN A 398 4.57 -14.87 -24.22
C ASN A 398 3.26 -15.54 -24.68
N VAL A 399 2.16 -15.00 -24.20
CA VAL A 399 0.81 -15.48 -24.52
C VAL A 399 0.52 -15.28 -26.02
N PRO A 400 -0.04 -16.28 -26.73
CA PRO A 400 -0.40 -16.16 -28.13
C PRO A 400 -1.23 -14.91 -28.45
N LYS A 401 -1.02 -14.33 -29.63
CA LYS A 401 -1.63 -13.03 -30.00
C LYS A 401 -3.14 -13.09 -30.11
N ASN A 402 -3.70 -14.18 -30.63
CA ASN A 402 -5.13 -14.52 -30.65
C ASN A 402 -5.31 -15.96 -31.15
N GLY A 403 -6.47 -16.55 -30.86
CA GLY A 403 -6.93 -17.81 -31.47
C GLY A 403 -6.39 -19.07 -30.81
N LYS A 404 -6.63 -20.21 -31.46
CA LYS A 404 -6.21 -21.54 -30.97
C LYS A 404 -4.73 -21.77 -31.20
N ALA A 405 -4.04 -22.24 -30.17
CA ALA A 405 -2.64 -22.65 -30.20
C ALA A 405 -2.45 -23.93 -29.39
N MET A 406 -1.69 -24.89 -29.94
CA MET A 406 -1.27 -26.08 -29.19
C MET A 406 -0.18 -25.70 -28.19
N MET A 407 -0.34 -26.12 -26.93
CA MET A 407 0.61 -25.82 -25.85
C MET A 407 1.37 -27.08 -25.44
N ASN A 408 2.44 -27.37 -26.18
CA ASN A 408 3.39 -28.42 -25.82
C ASN A 408 4.07 -28.07 -24.50
N GLY A 409 4.48 -29.09 -23.74
CA GLY A 409 5.06 -28.83 -22.43
C GLY A 409 5.57 -30.06 -21.71
N ALA A 410 6.23 -29.78 -20.59
CA ALA A 410 6.69 -30.78 -19.65
C ALA A 410 6.61 -30.23 -18.23
N VAL A 411 6.38 -31.12 -17.27
CA VAL A 411 6.51 -30.85 -15.84
C VAL A 411 7.69 -31.62 -15.29
N ILE A 412 8.57 -30.90 -14.59
CA ILE A 412 9.84 -31.41 -14.06
C ILE A 412 9.94 -31.00 -12.58
N PRO A 413 10.32 -31.92 -11.66
CA PRO A 413 10.51 -31.59 -10.26
C PRO A 413 11.78 -30.74 -10.08
N LEU A 414 11.75 -29.78 -9.17
CA LEU A 414 12.88 -28.92 -8.82
C LEU A 414 13.35 -29.15 -7.38
N ASP A 415 14.61 -28.83 -7.09
CA ASP A 415 15.14 -28.94 -5.74
C ASP A 415 14.45 -27.96 -4.76
N SER A 416 13.96 -28.49 -3.64
CA SER A 416 13.21 -27.69 -2.65
C SER A 416 14.10 -26.69 -1.90
N ILE A 417 15.39 -27.02 -1.69
CA ILE A 417 16.32 -26.14 -0.97
C ILE A 417 16.68 -24.95 -1.87
N GLU A 418 16.95 -25.20 -3.15
CA GLU A 418 17.29 -24.16 -4.12
C GLU A 418 16.11 -23.22 -4.39
N ASP A 419 14.88 -23.75 -4.50
CA ASP A 419 13.68 -22.92 -4.70
C ASP A 419 13.20 -22.22 -3.42
N GLY A 420 13.42 -22.83 -2.25
CA GLY A 420 12.97 -22.30 -0.96
C GLY A 420 11.51 -22.61 -0.62
N ARG A 421 10.80 -23.39 -1.44
CA ARG A 421 9.44 -23.89 -1.18
C ARG A 421 9.42 -25.42 -1.23
N ALA A 422 8.39 -26.05 -0.67
CA ALA A 422 8.29 -27.50 -0.55
C ALA A 422 7.84 -28.15 -1.88
N LYS A 423 8.54 -29.21 -2.30
CA LYS A 423 8.22 -30.03 -3.49
C LYS A 423 7.87 -29.21 -4.75
N PRO A 424 8.69 -28.21 -5.13
CA PRO A 424 8.38 -27.35 -6.26
C PRO A 424 8.50 -28.12 -7.58
N SER A 425 7.62 -27.83 -8.53
CA SER A 425 7.74 -28.37 -9.90
C SER A 425 7.62 -27.25 -10.92
N VAL A 426 8.48 -27.27 -11.94
CA VAL A 426 8.38 -26.34 -13.05
C VAL A 426 7.45 -26.90 -14.12
N TRP A 427 6.55 -26.06 -14.59
CA TRP A 427 5.68 -26.28 -15.73
C TRP A 427 6.17 -25.41 -16.88
N LEU A 428 6.68 -26.07 -17.91
CA LEU A 428 7.17 -25.45 -19.14
C LEU A 428 6.08 -25.57 -20.21
N ARG A 429 5.77 -24.46 -20.89
CA ARG A 429 4.85 -24.44 -22.03
C ARG A 429 5.43 -23.65 -23.19
N TRP A 430 5.29 -24.19 -24.40
CA TRP A 430 5.70 -23.57 -25.66
C TRP A 430 4.71 -23.89 -26.78
N SER A 431 4.61 -22.99 -27.76
CA SER A 431 3.93 -23.20 -29.04
C SER A 431 4.95 -23.52 -30.13
N GLU A 432 4.49 -23.66 -31.37
CA GLU A 432 5.36 -23.75 -32.55
C GLU A 432 6.20 -22.48 -32.75
N GLU A 433 5.64 -21.31 -32.41
CA GLU A 433 6.31 -20.02 -32.66
C GLU A 433 7.38 -19.70 -31.61
N ALA A 434 7.10 -19.99 -30.34
CA ALA A 434 7.96 -19.58 -29.24
C ALA A 434 7.62 -20.26 -27.92
N HIS A 435 8.54 -20.13 -26.97
CA HIS A 435 8.27 -20.44 -25.57
C HIS A 435 7.19 -19.48 -25.01
N ILE A 436 6.22 -20.02 -24.27
CA ILE A 436 5.08 -19.27 -23.72
C ILE A 436 5.38 -18.90 -22.26
N PHE A 437 5.54 -19.88 -21.37
CA PHE A 437 5.82 -19.60 -19.96
C PHE A 437 6.58 -20.71 -19.24
N THR A 438 7.34 -20.29 -18.21
CA THR A 438 8.03 -21.14 -17.23
C THR A 438 7.46 -20.82 -15.86
N ALA A 439 6.63 -21.69 -15.32
CA ALA A 439 5.91 -21.44 -14.07
C ALA A 439 6.26 -22.52 -13.03
N ILE A 440 6.73 -22.12 -11.85
CA ILE A 440 7.15 -23.01 -10.77
C ILE A 440 6.04 -23.06 -9.72
N TYR A 441 5.39 -24.22 -9.65
CA TYR A 441 4.29 -24.52 -8.76
C TYR A 441 4.79 -25.07 -7.43
N SER A 442 4.12 -24.65 -6.35
CA SER A 442 4.29 -25.15 -4.99
C SER A 442 3.02 -24.83 -4.20
N THR A 443 2.82 -25.51 -3.08
CA THR A 443 1.79 -25.14 -2.10
C THR A 443 2.44 -24.40 -0.92
N VAL A 444 1.83 -23.31 -0.47
CA VAL A 444 2.25 -22.54 0.71
C VAL A 444 1.01 -22.01 1.40
N ASP A 445 0.91 -22.17 2.73
CA ASP A 445 -0.19 -21.65 3.56
C ASP A 445 -1.59 -21.95 2.97
N GLN A 446 -1.83 -23.21 2.58
CA GLN A 446 -3.09 -23.69 2.00
C GLN A 446 -3.49 -23.04 0.67
N LYS A 447 -2.52 -22.46 -0.03
CA LYS A 447 -2.72 -21.76 -1.31
C LYS A 447 -1.75 -22.27 -2.35
N MET A 448 -2.14 -22.15 -3.61
CA MET A 448 -1.22 -22.39 -4.71
C MET A 448 -0.30 -21.17 -4.85
N ASN A 449 1.00 -21.40 -4.73
CA ASN A 449 2.04 -20.39 -4.88
C ASN A 449 2.78 -20.64 -6.19
N ILE A 450 2.51 -19.80 -7.20
CA ILE A 450 3.00 -19.97 -8.56
C ILE A 450 4.03 -18.88 -8.84
N ALA A 451 5.28 -19.28 -9.02
CA ALA A 451 6.37 -18.36 -9.35
C ALA A 451 6.66 -18.38 -10.84
N LEU A 452 6.64 -17.22 -11.50
CA LEU A 452 7.04 -17.03 -12.89
C LEU A 452 8.32 -16.20 -12.90
N PRO A 453 9.50 -16.83 -12.99
CA PRO A 453 10.77 -16.13 -13.04
C PRO A 453 10.80 -15.19 -14.24
N LEU A 454 11.21 -13.94 -14.01
CA LEU A 454 11.42 -12.92 -15.02
C LEU A 454 12.91 -12.54 -15.02
N PRO A 455 13.43 -11.82 -16.01
CA PRO A 455 14.78 -11.29 -15.92
C PRO A 455 14.94 -10.45 -14.65
N PHE A 456 15.94 -10.79 -13.83
CA PHE A 456 16.30 -10.14 -12.57
C PHE A 456 15.31 -10.27 -11.41
N GLY A 457 14.13 -10.86 -11.64
CA GLY A 457 13.06 -10.91 -10.65
C GLY A 457 12.18 -12.14 -10.78
N VAL A 458 11.08 -12.13 -10.04
CA VAL A 458 10.08 -13.20 -10.11
C VAL A 458 8.71 -12.60 -9.86
N MET A 459 7.76 -12.97 -10.72
CA MET A 459 6.35 -12.74 -10.47
C MET A 459 5.80 -13.91 -9.65
N THR A 460 4.99 -13.66 -8.64
CA THR A 460 4.41 -14.69 -7.77
C THR A 460 2.91 -14.48 -7.68
N GLY A 461 2.14 -15.41 -8.23
CA GLY A 461 0.70 -15.51 -8.02
C GLY A 461 0.41 -16.36 -6.79
N ILE A 462 -0.44 -15.87 -5.90
CA ILE A 462 -0.92 -16.63 -4.74
C ILE A 462 -2.41 -16.87 -4.96
N LEU A 463 -2.77 -18.07 -5.36
CA LEU A 463 -4.14 -18.40 -5.73
C LEU A 463 -4.84 -19.17 -4.60
N GLN A 464 -6.00 -18.67 -4.22
CA GLN A 464 -6.92 -19.31 -3.28
C GLN A 464 -7.75 -20.34 -4.03
N PRO A 465 -7.75 -21.61 -3.61
CA PRO A 465 -8.65 -22.61 -4.15
C PRO A 465 -10.07 -22.48 -3.57
N GLU A 466 -11.04 -22.64 -4.45
CA GLU A 466 -12.48 -22.69 -4.18
C GLU A 466 -13.11 -23.78 -5.08
N THR A 467 -14.26 -24.31 -4.68
CA THR A 467 -15.00 -25.32 -5.46
C THR A 467 -16.31 -24.71 -5.95
N ASP A 468 -16.70 -24.99 -7.20
CA ASP A 468 -18.00 -24.60 -7.72
C ASP A 468 -19.12 -25.60 -7.34
N GLN A 469 -20.36 -25.34 -7.74
CA GLN A 469 -21.50 -26.21 -7.42
C GLN A 469 -21.48 -27.58 -8.12
N HIS A 470 -20.56 -27.80 -9.05
CA HIS A 470 -20.46 -28.98 -9.91
C HIS A 470 -19.07 -29.63 -9.82
N SER A 471 -18.41 -29.51 -8.66
CA SER A 471 -17.08 -30.09 -8.40
C SER A 471 -15.95 -29.56 -9.29
N GLY A 472 -16.14 -28.42 -9.94
CA GLY A 472 -15.10 -27.67 -10.63
C GLY A 472 -14.20 -26.93 -9.64
N LEU A 473 -12.94 -26.70 -10.03
CA LEU A 473 -11.98 -25.96 -9.22
C LEU A 473 -11.87 -24.51 -9.73
N ILE A 474 -11.98 -23.56 -8.82
CA ILE A 474 -11.72 -22.14 -9.05
C ILE A 474 -10.44 -21.78 -8.29
N LEU A 475 -9.50 -21.12 -8.96
CA LEU A 475 -8.30 -20.55 -8.37
C LEU A 475 -8.36 -19.03 -8.56
N ASN A 476 -8.38 -18.29 -7.47
CA ASN A 476 -8.53 -16.84 -7.49
C ASN A 476 -7.33 -16.16 -6.83
N SER A 477 -6.72 -15.20 -7.50
CA SER A 477 -5.63 -14.43 -6.89
C SER A 477 -6.12 -13.55 -5.75
N GLU A 478 -7.37 -13.07 -5.77
CA GLU A 478 -7.91 -12.26 -4.68
C GLU A 478 -8.46 -13.15 -3.55
N PRO A 479 -8.26 -12.77 -2.26
CA PRO A 479 -7.74 -11.48 -1.77
C PRO A 479 -6.18 -11.38 -1.70
N ASN A 480 -5.46 -12.47 -2.02
CA ASN A 480 -4.03 -12.61 -1.75
C ASN A 480 -3.15 -11.69 -2.62
N GLY A 481 -3.32 -11.74 -3.94
CA GLY A 481 -2.71 -10.89 -4.94
C GLY A 481 -1.62 -11.57 -5.78
N ILE A 482 -1.18 -10.84 -6.80
CA ILE A 482 -0.02 -11.17 -7.63
C ILE A 482 1.09 -10.16 -7.32
N PHE A 483 2.32 -10.63 -7.18
CA PHE A 483 3.44 -9.81 -6.73
C PHE A 483 4.62 -9.91 -7.70
N TYR A 484 5.42 -8.86 -7.79
CA TYR A 484 6.72 -8.88 -8.43
C TYR A 484 7.82 -8.62 -7.40
N THR A 485 8.82 -9.50 -7.32
CA THR A 485 9.95 -9.36 -6.40
C THR A 485 11.25 -9.18 -7.19
N ILE A 486 11.96 -8.09 -6.88
CA ILE A 486 13.29 -7.77 -7.40
C ILE A 486 14.22 -7.41 -6.23
N GLY A 487 15.29 -8.20 -6.07
CA GLY A 487 16.17 -8.10 -4.92
C GLY A 487 15.39 -8.22 -3.60
N SER A 488 15.38 -7.16 -2.79
CA SER A 488 14.66 -7.09 -1.51
C SER A 488 13.29 -6.42 -1.59
N ILE A 489 12.90 -5.90 -2.75
CA ILE A 489 11.67 -5.14 -2.96
C ILE A 489 10.61 -6.07 -3.55
N THR A 490 9.42 -6.07 -2.94
CA THR A 490 8.26 -6.78 -3.46
C THR A 490 7.09 -5.83 -3.65
N ILE A 491 6.55 -5.82 -4.86
CA ILE A 491 5.49 -4.94 -5.33
C ILE A 491 4.24 -5.78 -5.58
N ARG A 492 3.07 -5.35 -5.10
CA ARG A 492 1.79 -5.95 -5.50
C ARG A 492 1.41 -5.38 -6.86
N LEU A 493 1.28 -6.25 -7.86
CA LEU A 493 0.87 -5.84 -9.19
C LEU A 493 -0.64 -5.56 -9.21
N PRO A 494 -1.11 -4.61 -10.03
CA PRO A 494 -2.53 -4.33 -10.22
C PRO A 494 -3.20 -5.39 -11.12
N LEU A 495 -2.79 -6.64 -10.97
CA LEU A 495 -3.29 -7.79 -11.72
C LEU A 495 -4.24 -8.59 -10.84
N LYS A 496 -5.27 -9.14 -11.48
CA LYS A 496 -6.13 -10.17 -10.90
C LYS A 496 -6.20 -11.33 -11.87
N GLU A 497 -6.14 -12.52 -11.35
CA GLU A 497 -6.22 -13.78 -12.07
C GLU A 497 -7.32 -14.64 -11.48
N THR A 498 -8.17 -15.19 -12.35
CA THR A 498 -9.15 -16.20 -12.00
C THR A 498 -9.01 -17.35 -12.99
N PHE A 499 -8.81 -18.56 -12.49
CA PHE A 499 -8.76 -19.78 -13.28
C PHE A 499 -9.88 -20.71 -12.84
N HIS A 500 -10.75 -21.10 -13.76
CA HIS A 500 -11.88 -21.99 -13.48
C HIS A 500 -11.79 -23.22 -14.36
N ILE A 501 -11.53 -24.38 -13.77
CA ILE A 501 -11.49 -25.66 -14.48
C ILE A 501 -12.70 -26.51 -14.13
N LYS A 502 -13.28 -27.13 -15.16
CA LYS A 502 -14.43 -28.02 -15.07
C LYS A 502 -14.18 -29.26 -15.90
N LYS A 503 -14.79 -30.36 -15.49
CA LYS A 503 -14.91 -31.55 -16.33
C LYS A 503 -16.10 -31.41 -17.26
N VAL A 504 -15.89 -31.71 -18.53
CA VAL A 504 -16.96 -31.69 -19.53
C VAL A 504 -17.46 -33.11 -19.78
N HIS A 505 -16.57 -34.03 -20.13
CA HIS A 505 -16.93 -35.42 -20.39
C HIS A 505 -15.73 -36.35 -20.20
N ASN A 506 -15.90 -37.49 -19.51
CA ASN A 506 -14.86 -38.50 -19.28
C ASN A 506 -13.52 -37.91 -18.80
N THR A 507 -12.53 -37.81 -19.69
CA THR A 507 -11.16 -37.31 -19.44
C THR A 507 -10.90 -35.93 -20.07
N GLU A 508 -11.96 -35.26 -20.54
CA GLU A 508 -11.93 -33.93 -21.11
C GLU A 508 -12.25 -32.87 -20.04
N LEU A 509 -11.30 -31.96 -19.83
CA LEU A 509 -11.43 -30.83 -18.93
C LEU A 509 -11.38 -29.54 -19.74
N HIS A 510 -12.24 -28.58 -19.39
CA HIS A 510 -12.21 -27.23 -19.93
C HIS A 510 -11.81 -26.27 -18.83
N ALA A 511 -10.89 -25.35 -19.10
CA ALA A 511 -10.51 -24.33 -18.15
C ALA A 511 -10.58 -22.92 -18.73
N ASN A 512 -11.19 -22.00 -17.99
CA ASN A 512 -11.27 -20.59 -18.34
C ASN A 512 -10.35 -19.79 -17.44
N HIS A 513 -9.36 -19.13 -18.03
CA HIS A 513 -8.41 -18.27 -17.34
C HIS A 513 -8.67 -16.82 -17.73
N HIS A 514 -9.09 -16.02 -16.77
CA HIS A 514 -9.32 -14.60 -16.92
C HIS A 514 -8.25 -13.78 -16.21
N ILE A 515 -7.55 -12.91 -16.95
CA ILE A 515 -6.60 -11.95 -16.37
C ILE A 515 -7.13 -10.54 -16.52
N GLN A 516 -7.07 -9.77 -15.45
CA GLN A 516 -7.44 -8.36 -15.40
C GLN A 516 -6.24 -7.50 -14.99
N LEU A 517 -6.17 -6.29 -15.54
CA LEU A 517 -5.21 -5.25 -15.17
C LEU A 517 -5.99 -3.99 -14.77
N PHE A 518 -5.79 -3.49 -13.54
CA PHE A 518 -6.58 -2.41 -12.95
C PHE A 518 -8.11 -2.64 -13.00
N GLY A 519 -8.55 -3.91 -12.93
CA GLY A 519 -9.95 -4.31 -13.01
C GLY A 519 -10.52 -4.37 -14.43
N LEU A 520 -9.76 -3.94 -15.45
CA LEU A 520 -10.12 -4.10 -16.86
C LEU A 520 -9.67 -5.48 -17.35
N SER A 521 -10.49 -6.14 -18.16
CA SER A 521 -10.12 -7.41 -18.80
C SER A 521 -8.89 -7.21 -19.68
N LEU A 522 -7.80 -7.92 -19.39
CA LEU A 522 -6.57 -7.91 -20.17
C LEU A 522 -6.68 -8.91 -21.32
N PHE A 523 -6.88 -10.18 -20.97
CA PHE A 523 -7.20 -11.27 -21.89
C PHE A 523 -7.89 -12.43 -21.17
N THR A 524 -8.53 -13.29 -21.97
CA THR A 524 -9.07 -14.58 -21.53
C THR A 524 -8.39 -15.70 -22.31
N ILE A 525 -8.11 -16.82 -21.65
CA ILE A 525 -7.63 -18.04 -22.29
C ILE A 525 -8.58 -19.16 -21.93
N GLU A 526 -9.14 -19.82 -22.95
CA GLU A 526 -9.93 -21.04 -22.79
C GLU A 526 -9.02 -22.22 -23.12
N TYR A 527 -8.89 -23.17 -22.21
CA TYR A 527 -8.08 -24.36 -22.37
C TYR A 527 -8.97 -25.58 -22.58
N GLU A 528 -8.67 -26.34 -23.62
CA GLU A 528 -9.17 -27.69 -23.85
C GLU A 528 -8.05 -28.66 -23.41
N LEU A 529 -8.33 -29.47 -22.39
CA LEU A 529 -7.41 -30.45 -21.83
C LEU A 529 -7.97 -31.85 -22.06
N THR A 530 -7.20 -32.72 -22.69
CA THR A 530 -7.61 -34.10 -22.94
C THR A 530 -6.53 -35.04 -22.45
N ALA A 531 -6.90 -35.97 -21.57
CA ALA A 531 -5.97 -37.02 -21.16
C ALA A 531 -5.63 -37.92 -22.35
N HIS A 532 -4.36 -38.27 -22.48
CA HIS A 532 -3.92 -39.37 -23.33
C HIS A 532 -3.46 -40.52 -22.44
N GLU A 533 -3.67 -41.74 -22.94
CA GLU A 533 -3.25 -42.98 -22.28
C GLU A 533 -1.73 -43.11 -22.22
#